data_AF-A0A6L7NGP1-F1
#
_entry.id   AF-A0A6L7NGP1-F1
#
_cell.length_a   1.000
_cell.length_b   1.000
_cell.length_c   1.000
_cell.angle_alpha   90.00
_cell.angle_beta   90.00
_cell.angle_gamma   90.00
#
_symmetry.space_group_name_H-M   'P 1'
#
loop_
_entity.id
_entity.type
_entity.pdbx_description
1 polymer ?
#
loop_
_entity_poly.entity_id
_entity_poly.type
_entity_poly.pdbx_seq_one_letter_code
_entity_poly.pdbx_strand_id
1 'polypeptide(L)' 'MLTSLERNILDFERCWWQLPGPKDRDIRVAFGFGPARYYRLLKALMDDPAALAYDPLTVHRLRRIRARAMDATGYRVGTV' A
#
# COMPACT_ATOMS: atom_id res chain seq x y z
N MET A 1 6.98 -11.23 11.61
CA MET A 1 5.85 -11.04 12.56
C MET A 1 5.28 -9.66 12.30
N LEU A 2 3.98 -9.51 12.05
CA LEU A 2 3.39 -8.17 11.85
C LEU A 2 3.20 -7.44 13.18
N THR A 3 3.57 -6.17 13.19
CA THR A 3 3.19 -5.23 14.23
C THR A 3 1.69 -4.92 14.17
N SER A 4 1.13 -4.41 15.27
CA SER A 4 -0.28 -3.99 15.32
C SER A 4 -0.59 -2.87 14.33
N LEU A 5 0.39 -1.99 14.07
CA LEU A 5 0.26 -0.91 13.11
C LEU A 5 0.11 -1.45 11.68
N GLU A 6 0.94 -2.41 11.30
CA GLU A 6 0.92 -3.01 9.96
C GLU A 6 -0.38 -3.76 9.68
N ARG A 7 -0.93 -4.45 10.69
CA ARG A 7 -2.25 -5.08 10.59
C ARG A 7 -3.35 -4.05 10.36
N ASN A 8 -3.35 -2.96 11.14
CA ASN A 8 -4.30 -1.85 10.95
C ASN A 8 -4.18 -1.21 9.55
N ILE A 9 -2.97 -1.11 8.99
CA ILE A 9 -2.76 -0.61 7.61
C ILE A 9 -3.43 -1.54 6.59
N LEU A 10 -3.26 -2.85 6.73
CA LEU A 10 -3.89 -3.83 5.84
C LEU A 10 -5.42 -3.83 5.95
N ASP A 11 -5.95 -3.79 7.17
CA ASP A 11 -7.40 -3.71 7.41
C ASP A 11 -8.00 -2.40 6.89
N PHE A 12 -7.25 -1.29 6.98
CA PHE A 12 -7.66 -0.01 6.41
C PHE A 12 -7.73 -0.05 4.87
N GLU A 13 -6.71 -0.57 4.18
CA GLU A 13 -6.75 -0.72 2.72
C GLU A 13 -7.86 -1.70 2.25
N ARG A 14 -8.16 -2.71 3.07
CA ARG A 14 -9.26 -3.65 2.80
C ARG A 14 -10.64 -2.98 2.83
N CYS A 15 -10.84 -1.91 3.59
CA CYS A 15 -12.09 -1.14 3.55
C CYS A 15 -12.04 0.00 2.52
N TRP A 16 -10.85 0.58 2.30
CA TRP A 16 -10.69 1.79 1.50
C TRP A 16 -11.02 1.62 0.01
N TRP A 17 -10.82 0.45 -0.59
CA TRP A 17 -11.12 0.23 -2.02
C TRP A 17 -12.59 0.42 -2.41
N GLN A 18 -13.50 0.56 -1.45
CA GLN A 18 -14.93 0.82 -1.67
C GLN A 18 -15.31 2.30 -1.49
N LEU A 19 -14.43 3.14 -0.91
CA LEU A 19 -14.71 4.55 -0.67
C LEU A 19 -14.13 5.44 -1.79
N PRO A 20 -14.96 6.25 -2.47
CA PRO A 20 -14.46 7.28 -3.39
C PRO A 20 -13.98 8.51 -2.59
N GLY A 21 -12.70 8.87 -2.71
CA GLY A 21 -12.18 10.11 -2.11
C GLY A 21 -10.64 10.20 -2.00
N PRO A 22 -10.10 11.38 -1.65
CA PRO A 22 -8.66 11.59 -1.46
C PRO A 22 -8.17 11.00 -0.12
N LYS A 23 -7.46 9.86 -0.20
CA LYS A 23 -6.95 9.08 0.95
C LYS A 23 -6.01 9.82 1.90
N ASP A 24 -5.36 10.89 1.44
CA ASP A 24 -4.26 11.51 2.19
C ASP A 24 -4.70 12.25 3.46
N ARG A 25 -5.97 12.68 3.54
CA ARG A 25 -6.52 13.29 4.74
C ARG A 25 -6.93 12.24 5.76
N ASP A 26 -7.60 11.17 5.33
CA ASP A 26 -8.07 10.11 6.21
C ASP A 26 -6.91 9.28 6.78
N ILE A 27 -5.84 9.09 6.02
CA ILE A 27 -4.61 8.46 6.53
C ILE A 27 -4.05 9.24 7.73
N ARG A 28 -4.02 10.58 7.65
CA ARG A 28 -3.51 11.41 8.75
C ARG A 28 -4.42 11.34 9.97
N VAL A 29 -5.73 11.33 9.77
CA VAL A 29 -6.71 11.24 10.86
C VAL A 29 -6.69 9.86 11.52
N ALA A 30 -6.63 8.79 10.74
CA ALA A 30 -6.69 7.41 11.24
C ALA A 30 -5.37 6.96 11.91
N PHE A 31 -4.22 7.36 11.37
CA PHE A 31 -2.92 6.85 11.82
C PHE A 31 -2.04 7.89 12.53
N GLY A 32 -2.41 9.17 12.50
CA GLY A 32 -1.65 10.25 13.14
C GLY A 32 -0.31 10.57 12.48
N PHE A 33 0.02 9.97 11.33
CA PHE A 33 1.24 10.27 10.57
C PHE A 33 0.98 10.63 9.12
N GLY A 34 1.96 11.32 8.53
CA GLY A 34 1.87 11.80 7.15
C GLY A 34 1.83 10.65 6.12
N PRO A 35 1.20 10.89 4.95
CA PRO A 35 1.03 9.89 3.90
C PRO A 35 2.36 9.33 3.37
N ALA A 36 3.45 10.10 3.38
CA ALA A 36 4.77 9.61 2.99
C ALA A 36 5.28 8.44 3.87
N ARG A 37 4.95 8.41 5.17
CA ARG A 37 5.29 7.29 6.05
C ARG A 37 4.37 6.10 5.77
N TYR A 38 3.09 6.36 5.54
CA TYR A 38 2.10 5.35 5.18
C TYR A 38 2.52 4.55 3.95
N TYR A 39 2.82 5.22 2.84
CA TYR A 39 3.19 4.54 1.60
C TYR A 39 4.52 3.78 1.70
N ARG A 40 5.46 4.23 2.56
CA ARG A 40 6.70 3.47 2.83
C ARG A 40 6.42 2.16 3.56
N LEU A 41 5.60 2.20 4.62
CA LEU A 41 5.20 0.99 5.34
C LEU A 41 4.40 0.05 4.45
N LEU A 42 3.45 0.59 3.68
CA LEU A 42 2.68 -0.18 2.71
C LEU A 42 3.58 -0.86 1.67
N LYS A 43 4.63 -0.16 1.21
CA LYS A 43 5.61 -0.73 0.27
C LYS A 43 6.42 -1.87 0.90
N ALA A 44 6.82 -1.75 2.15
CA ALA A 44 7.49 -2.83 2.87
C ALA A 44 6.57 -4.04 3.08
N LEU A 45 5.31 -3.80 3.48
CA LEU A 45 4.31 -4.86 3.66
C LEU A 45 3.99 -5.62 2.38
N MET A 46 3.99 -4.94 1.23
CA MET A 46 3.82 -5.63 -0.05
C MET A 46 4.92 -6.66 -0.31
N ASP A 47 6.11 -6.51 0.26
CA ASP A 47 7.25 -7.40 0.06
C ASP A 47 7.42 -8.41 1.23
N ASP A 48 6.64 -8.29 2.30
CA ASP A 48 6.72 -9.14 3.51
C ASP A 48 5.83 -10.40 3.43
N PRO A 49 6.38 -11.62 3.65
CA PRO A 49 5.60 -12.86 3.66
C PRO A 49 4.56 -12.93 4.79
N ALA A 50 4.76 -12.22 5.89
CA ALA A 50 3.79 -12.19 6.98
C ALA A 50 2.53 -11.38 6.61
N ALA A 51 2.65 -10.38 5.72
CA ALA A 51 1.50 -9.63 5.23
C ALA A 51 0.64 -10.49 4.29
N LEU A 52 1.28 -11.33 3.47
CA LEU A 52 0.62 -12.35 2.64
C LEU A 52 -0.13 -13.37 3.48
N ALA A 53 0.42 -13.77 4.63
CA ALA A 53 -0.24 -14.71 5.54
C ALA A 53 -1.47 -14.10 6.24
N TYR A 54 -1.49 -12.77 6.43
CA TYR A 54 -2.61 -12.07 7.06
C TYR A 54 -3.75 -11.75 6.06
N ASP A 55 -3.42 -11.07 4.95
CA ASP A 55 -4.39 -10.75 3.90
C ASP A 55 -3.75 -10.86 2.49
N PRO A 56 -3.77 -12.06 1.89
CA PRO A 56 -3.16 -12.28 0.59
C PRO A 56 -3.88 -11.54 -0.55
N LEU A 57 -5.19 -11.32 -0.44
CA LEU A 57 -5.99 -10.69 -1.50
C LEU A 57 -5.64 -9.20 -1.64
N THR A 58 -5.57 -8.49 -0.52
CA THR A 58 -5.19 -7.08 -0.49
C THR A 58 -3.75 -6.89 -0.97
N VAL A 59 -2.82 -7.74 -0.51
CA VAL A 59 -1.41 -7.68 -0.94
C VAL A 59 -1.26 -7.97 -2.43
N HIS A 60 -1.93 -8.99 -2.98
CA HIS A 60 -1.88 -9.28 -4.41
C HIS A 60 -2.45 -8.15 -5.27
N ARG A 61 -3.55 -7.53 -4.83
CA ARG A 61 -4.15 -6.37 -5.51
C ARG A 61 -3.19 -5.19 -5.52
N LEU A 62 -2.58 -4.87 -4.39
CA LEU A 62 -1.60 -3.78 -4.25
C LEU A 62 -0.36 -4.04 -5.12
N ARG A 63 0.16 -5.27 -5.13
CA ARG A 63 1.25 -5.68 -6.03
C ARG A 63 0.88 -5.48 -7.50
N ARG A 64 -0.35 -5.82 -7.91
CA ARG A 64 -0.81 -5.63 -9.29
C ARG A 64 -0.93 -4.16 -9.68
N ILE A 65 -1.39 -3.30 -8.77
CA ILE A 65 -1.44 -1.85 -8.99
C ILE A 65 -0.02 -1.29 -9.14
N ARG A 66 0.92 -1.73 -8.29
CA ARG A 66 2.34 -1.33 -8.36
C ARG A 66 2.98 -1.78 -9.68
N ALA A 67 2.72 -3.01 -10.13
CA ALA A 67 3.23 -3.51 -11.41
C ALA A 67 2.73 -2.63 -12.57
N ARG A 68 1.42 -2.33 -12.62
CA ARG A 68 0.85 -1.42 -13.64
C ARG A 68 1.44 -0.01 -13.59
N ALA A 69 1.73 0.52 -12.40
CA ALA A 69 2.37 1.81 -12.25
C ALA A 69 3.84 1.79 -12.72
N MET A 70 4.57 0.70 -12.46
CA MET A 70 5.94 0.50 -12.94
C MET A 70 5.98 0.37 -14.47
N ASP A 71 5.07 -0.40 -15.06
CA ASP A 71 4.95 -0.56 -16.52
C ASP A 71 4.64 0.79 -17.19
N ALA A 72 3.76 1.59 -16.59
CA ALA A 72 3.44 2.94 -17.08
C ALA A 72 4.59 3.95 -16.90
N THR A 73 5.48 3.72 -15.92
CA THR A 73 6.67 4.57 -15.65
C THR A 73 7.92 4.09 -16.40
N GLY A 74 7.85 2.96 -17.13
CA GLY A 74 8.89 2.48 -18.05
C GLY A 74 9.15 3.40 -19.25
N TYR A 75 8.39 4.49 -19.39
CA TYR A 75 8.71 5.57 -20.31
C TYR A 75 9.61 6.61 -19.60
N ARG A 76 10.94 6.44 -19.77
CA ARG A 76 12.05 7.40 -19.52
C ARG A 76 13.12 6.97 -18.50
N VAL A 77 13.81 5.84 -18.68
CA VAL A 77 15.25 5.77 -18.39
C VAL A 77 15.89 4.80 -19.37
N GLY A 78 16.77 5.31 -20.23
CA GLY A 78 17.70 4.47 -21.00
C GLY A 78 17.44 4.40 -22.50
N THR A 79 17.57 5.52 -23.21
CA THR A 79 18.17 5.48 -24.55
C THR A 79 19.60 5.97 -24.37
N VAL A 80 20.51 5.01 -24.32
CA VAL A 80 21.93 5.21 -24.66
C VAL A 80 22.10 5.03 -26.15
#